data_AF-A0A5C5XK19-F1
#
_entry.id   AF-A0A5C5XK19-F1
#
_cell.length_a   1.000
_cell.length_b   1.000
_cell.length_c   1.000
_cell.angle_alpha   90.00
_cell.angle_beta   90.00
_cell.angle_gamma   90.00
#
_symmetry.space_group_name_H-M   'P 1'
#
loop_
_entity.id
_entity.type
_entity.pdbx_description
1 polymer ?
#
loop_
_entity_poly.entity_id
_entity_poly.type
_entity_poly.pdbx_seq_one_letter_code
_entity_poly.pdbx_strand_id
1 'polypeptide(L)'
;MTGGFAIKLLDDFHRYLVDHGVTLTELPRKESFAITKRWTSVFAVESDDLHETQGLKAIDKWLKTTDDQLILLFLSSRITAFPISENGGPCTAHRYTGRIIDLSAYNQLEFAVFPETYEWTLIHTHEDGAFGGPYFIRIERTPSTRDRTMP
;
A
#
# COMPACT_ATOMS: atom_id res chain seq x y z
N MET A 1 22.28 -15.19 -8.07
CA MET A 1 22.92 -14.12 -7.27
C MET A 1 21.98 -12.93 -7.07
N THR A 2 20.74 -13.16 -6.62
CA THR A 2 19.68 -12.12 -6.57
C THR A 2 19.13 -11.86 -5.16
N GLY A 3 19.34 -12.77 -4.20
CA GLY A 3 18.81 -12.61 -2.84
C GLY A 3 19.48 -11.51 -2.00
N GLY A 4 20.78 -11.26 -2.19
CA GLY A 4 21.53 -10.28 -1.38
C GLY A 4 21.15 -8.82 -1.65
N PHE A 5 20.68 -8.50 -2.86
CA PHE A 5 20.28 -7.14 -3.23
C PHE A 5 18.92 -6.76 -2.64
N ALA A 6 17.95 -7.68 -2.68
CA ALA A 6 16.61 -7.45 -2.15
C ALA A 6 16.61 -7.28 -0.62
N ILE A 7 17.41 -8.08 0.10
CA ILE A 7 17.56 -7.98 1.56
C ILE A 7 18.15 -6.61 1.94
N LYS A 8 19.22 -6.18 1.26
CA LYS A 8 19.84 -4.88 1.52
C LYS A 8 18.87 -3.72 1.27
N LEU A 9 18.09 -3.78 0.19
CA LEU A 9 17.11 -2.73 -0.13
C LEU A 9 15.99 -2.65 0.93
N LEU A 10 15.53 -3.79 1.46
CA LEU A 10 14.55 -3.84 2.54
C LEU A 10 15.12 -3.29 3.86
N ASP A 11 16.37 -3.65 4.19
CA ASP A 11 17.06 -3.12 5.38
C ASP A 11 17.26 -1.60 5.28
N ASP A 12 17.67 -1.11 4.10
CA ASP A 12 17.84 0.32 3.83
C ASP A 12 16.49 1.06 3.91
N PHE A 13 15.40 0.43 3.48
CA PHE A 13 14.04 0.98 3.61
C PHE A 13 13.57 1.06 5.06
N HIS A 14 13.74 -0.02 5.83
CA HIS A 14 13.42 -0.02 7.26
C HIS A 14 14.22 1.04 8.01
N ARG A 15 15.52 1.18 7.71
CA ARG A 15 16.35 2.22 8.31
C ARG A 15 15.84 3.63 7.95
N TYR A 16 15.51 3.86 6.68
CA TYR A 16 14.95 5.14 6.24
C TYR A 16 13.69 5.51 7.00
N LEU A 17 12.75 4.57 7.18
CA LEU A 17 11.54 4.77 7.97
C LEU A 17 11.88 5.17 9.42
N VAL A 18 12.76 4.42 10.08
CA VAL A 18 13.17 4.67 11.46
C VAL A 18 13.88 6.02 11.63
N ASP A 19 14.82 6.35 10.74
CA ASP A 19 15.52 7.65 10.74
C ASP A 19 14.55 8.83 10.57
N HIS A 20 13.38 8.56 9.99
CA HIS A 20 12.31 9.52 9.81
C HIS A 20 11.20 9.40 10.87
N GLY A 21 11.43 8.71 11.98
CA GLY A 21 10.48 8.64 13.10
C GLY A 21 9.25 7.76 12.84
N VAL A 22 9.33 6.86 11.87
CA VAL A 22 8.31 5.83 11.62
C VAL A 22 8.72 4.55 12.33
N THR A 23 7.77 3.96 13.06
CA THR A 23 7.90 2.62 13.64
C THR A 23 7.13 1.62 12.78
N LEU A 24 7.79 0.51 12.44
CA LEU A 24 7.14 -0.66 11.84
C LEU A 24 7.02 -1.77 12.88
N THR A 25 5.81 -2.29 13.08
CA THR A 25 5.57 -3.50 13.86
C THR A 25 5.02 -4.58 12.94
N GLU A 26 5.74 -5.68 12.77
CA GLU A 26 5.26 -6.82 11.99
C GLU A 26 3.97 -7.39 12.61
N LEU A 27 2.98 -7.63 11.76
CA LEU A 27 1.71 -8.22 12.19
C LEU A 27 1.77 -9.75 12.13
N PRO A 28 1.03 -10.45 13.02
CA PRO A 28 0.94 -11.90 12.96
C PRO A 28 0.49 -12.39 11.59
N ARG A 29 1.07 -13.48 11.09
CA ARG A 29 0.76 -14.05 9.77
C ARG A 29 -0.73 -14.19 9.46
N LYS A 30 -1.55 -14.61 10.45
CA LYS A 30 -3.00 -14.74 10.29
C LYS A 30 -3.67 -13.39 10.00
N GLU A 31 -3.22 -12.35 10.68
CA GLU A 31 -3.68 -10.97 10.49
C GLU A 31 -3.21 -10.42 9.14
N SER A 32 -1.93 -10.59 8.78
CA SER A 32 -1.42 -10.19 7.47
C SER A 32 -2.20 -10.83 6.32
N PHE A 33 -2.56 -12.12 6.45
CA PHE A 33 -3.39 -12.81 5.46
C PHE A 33 -4.80 -12.20 5.36
N ALA A 34 -5.44 -11.93 6.50
CA ALA A 34 -6.76 -11.31 6.52
C ALA A 34 -6.75 -9.90 5.92
N ILE A 35 -5.73 -9.10 6.26
CA ILE A 35 -5.49 -7.76 5.72
C ILE A 35 -5.29 -7.81 4.22
N THR A 36 -4.45 -8.73 3.73
CA THR A 36 -4.19 -8.89 2.29
C THR A 36 -5.47 -9.23 1.55
N LYS A 37 -6.20 -10.26 2.01
CA LYS A 37 -7.47 -10.66 1.41
C LYS A 37 -8.46 -9.49 1.35
N ARG A 38 -8.54 -8.70 2.43
CA ARG A 38 -9.43 -7.54 2.49
C ARG A 38 -8.98 -6.44 1.54
N TRP A 39 -7.70 -6.10 1.54
CA TRP A 39 -7.11 -5.09 0.65
C TRP A 39 -7.37 -5.45 -0.82
N THR A 40 -7.11 -6.70 -1.23
CA THR A 40 -7.42 -7.19 -2.58
C THR A 40 -8.89 -7.04 -2.92
N SER A 41 -9.81 -7.37 -1.99
CA SER A 41 -11.26 -7.24 -2.23
C SER A 41 -11.75 -5.80 -2.37
N VAL A 42 -10.96 -4.81 -1.93
CA VAL A 42 -11.34 -3.39 -1.95
C VAL A 42 -10.66 -2.66 -3.11
N PHE A 43 -9.36 -2.88 -3.32
CA PHE A 43 -8.54 -2.06 -4.21
C PHE A 43 -8.01 -2.80 -5.45
N ALA A 44 -8.04 -4.13 -5.47
CA ALA A 44 -7.58 -4.92 -6.62
C ALA A 44 -8.74 -5.38 -7.53
N VAL A 45 -9.94 -4.82 -7.32
CA VAL A 45 -11.11 -5.05 -8.17
C VAL A 45 -11.41 -3.77 -8.95
N GLU A 46 -11.77 -3.91 -10.22
CA GLU A 46 -12.28 -2.77 -11.00
C GLU A 46 -13.62 -2.32 -10.41
N SER A 47 -13.75 -1.05 -10.06
CA SER A 47 -14.97 -0.46 -9.49
C SER A 47 -15.06 1.03 -9.81
N ASP A 48 -16.25 1.48 -10.21
CA ASP A 48 -16.53 2.90 -10.49
C ASP A 48 -16.39 3.79 -9.24
N ASP A 49 -16.43 3.22 -8.04
CA ASP A 49 -16.28 3.94 -6.77
C ASP A 49 -14.79 4.18 -6.42
N LEU A 50 -13.84 3.64 -7.20
CA LEU A 50 -12.41 3.84 -6.98
C LEU A 50 -11.88 4.95 -7.88
N HIS A 51 -11.40 6.03 -7.26
CA HIS A 51 -10.76 7.12 -7.98
C HIS A 51 -9.24 7.04 -7.83
N GLU A 52 -8.56 6.88 -8.95
CA GLU A 52 -7.11 6.74 -9.03
C GLU A 52 -6.41 8.06 -9.39
N THR A 53 -5.27 8.30 -8.76
CA THR A 53 -4.34 9.39 -9.11
C THR A 53 -2.94 8.83 -9.24
N GLN A 54 -2.16 9.27 -10.23
CA GLN A 54 -0.87 8.66 -10.59
C GLN A 54 0.32 9.62 -10.46
N GLY A 55 1.53 9.05 -10.34
CA GLY A 55 2.81 9.75 -10.40
C GLY A 55 3.00 10.78 -9.29
N LEU A 56 3.56 11.95 -9.63
CA LEU A 56 3.80 13.02 -8.65
C LEU A 56 2.53 13.52 -7.95
N LYS A 57 1.37 13.43 -8.60
CA LYS A 57 0.08 13.80 -7.99
C LYS A 57 -0.34 12.80 -6.91
N ALA A 58 0.01 11.52 -7.08
CA ALA A 58 -0.22 10.51 -6.06
C ALA A 58 0.64 10.77 -4.81
N ILE A 59 1.92 11.12 -5.02
CA ILE A 59 2.81 11.54 -3.92
C ILE A 59 2.28 12.79 -3.21
N ASP A 60 1.82 13.80 -3.95
CA ASP A 60 1.23 15.00 -3.36
C ASP A 60 -0.02 14.69 -2.50
N LYS A 61 -0.90 13.79 -2.97
CA LYS A 61 -2.03 13.31 -2.16
C LYS A 61 -1.57 12.58 -0.91
N TRP A 62 -0.61 11.66 -1.05
CA TRP A 62 -0.02 10.91 0.05
C TRP A 62 0.57 11.84 1.12
N LEU A 63 1.41 12.80 0.74
CA LEU A 63 2.07 13.73 1.67
C LEU A 63 1.10 14.68 2.38
N LYS A 64 -0.12 14.84 1.87
CA LYS A 64 -1.19 15.64 2.50
C LYS A 64 -2.07 14.85 3.46
N THR A 65 -1.88 13.54 3.54
CA THR A 65 -2.61 12.69 4.48
C THR A 65 -2.13 12.95 5.91
N THR A 66 -3.02 12.77 6.89
CA THR A 66 -2.77 13.09 8.30
C THR A 66 -2.86 11.88 9.23
N ASP A 67 -3.05 10.69 8.68
CA ASP A 67 -3.07 9.46 9.45
C ASP A 67 -1.70 9.19 10.08
N ASP A 68 -1.70 8.88 11.37
CA ASP A 68 -0.52 8.53 12.15
C ASP A 68 -0.38 7.02 12.36
N GLN A 69 -1.41 6.25 11.97
CA GLN A 69 -1.47 4.81 12.05
C GLN A 69 -1.99 4.23 10.74
N LEU A 70 -1.13 3.44 10.10
CA LEU A 70 -1.37 2.86 8.78
C LEU A 70 -0.94 1.40 8.77
N ILE A 71 -1.30 0.73 7.69
CA ILE A 71 -0.82 -0.60 7.35
C ILE A 71 0.10 -0.48 6.15
N LEU A 72 1.31 -1.01 6.28
CA LEU A 72 2.25 -1.20 5.18
C LEU A 72 2.21 -2.67 4.77
N LEU A 73 1.79 -2.95 3.53
CA LEU A 73 1.65 -4.28 2.98
C LEU A 73 2.66 -4.47 1.85
N PHE A 74 3.61 -5.38 2.01
CA PHE A 74 4.49 -5.74 0.90
C PHE A 74 3.74 -6.60 -0.12
N LEU A 75 3.76 -6.16 -1.37
CA LEU A 75 3.12 -6.83 -2.48
C LEU A 75 4.09 -7.87 -3.06
N SER A 76 5.36 -7.52 -3.28
CA SER A 76 6.32 -8.38 -4.00
C SER A 76 6.67 -9.70 -3.30
N SER A 77 6.77 -10.73 -4.12
CA SER A 77 7.41 -12.01 -3.81
C SER A 77 8.94 -12.03 -3.82
N ARG A 78 9.56 -10.91 -4.17
CA ARG A 78 11.02 -10.76 -4.16
C ARG A 78 11.53 -10.14 -2.86
N ILE A 79 10.64 -9.49 -2.11
CA ILE A 79 10.91 -8.79 -0.85
C ILE A 79 10.45 -9.66 0.32
N THR A 80 9.31 -10.31 0.16
CA THR A 80 8.99 -11.53 0.89
C THR A 80 9.71 -12.67 0.18
N ALA A 81 10.20 -13.72 0.85
CA ALA A 81 10.90 -14.81 0.16
C ALA A 81 9.99 -15.73 -0.70
N PHE A 82 8.80 -15.27 -1.16
CA PHE A 82 7.74 -16.18 -1.63
C PHE A 82 6.78 -15.59 -2.71
N PRO A 83 6.45 -16.34 -3.80
CA PRO A 83 5.65 -15.91 -4.96
C PRO A 83 4.23 -15.40 -4.65
N ILE A 84 3.81 -14.34 -5.37
CA ILE A 84 2.41 -13.87 -5.50
C ILE A 84 1.78 -14.68 -6.64
N SER A 85 1.32 -15.87 -6.36
CA SER A 85 0.35 -16.54 -7.23
C SER A 85 -0.78 -17.08 -6.35
N GLU A 86 -1.91 -17.36 -6.98
CA GLU A 86 -3.24 -17.62 -6.39
C GLU A 86 -3.31 -18.74 -5.32
N ASN A 87 -2.18 -19.37 -4.99
CA ASN A 87 -2.02 -20.36 -3.92
C ASN A 87 -0.83 -20.02 -2.97
N GLY A 88 -0.98 -18.95 -2.18
CA GLY A 88 -0.54 -18.98 -0.77
C GLY A 88 0.95 -18.75 -0.43
N GLY A 89 1.58 -17.68 -0.93
CA GLY A 89 2.76 -17.08 -0.29
C GLY A 89 2.35 -16.01 0.75
N PRO A 90 3.04 -15.86 1.90
CA PRO A 90 2.64 -14.88 2.92
C PRO A 90 3.03 -13.45 2.51
N CYS A 91 2.05 -12.64 2.14
CA CYS A 91 2.18 -11.19 2.19
C CYS A 91 2.46 -10.76 3.63
N THR A 92 3.50 -9.96 3.85
CA THR A 92 3.85 -9.46 5.18
C THR A 92 3.26 -8.07 5.33
N ALA A 93 2.47 -7.89 6.38
CA ALA A 93 1.88 -6.61 6.73
C ALA A 93 2.51 -6.09 8.01
N HIS A 94 2.78 -4.79 8.06
CA HIS A 94 3.31 -4.11 9.23
C HIS A 94 2.34 -3.00 9.63
N ARG A 95 2.18 -2.79 10.94
CA ARG A 95 1.63 -1.54 11.45
C ARG A 95 2.69 -0.47 11.30
N TYR A 96 2.36 0.55 10.51
CA TYR A 96 3.14 1.76 10.30
C TYR A 96 2.62 2.81 11.28
N THR A 97 3.48 3.31 12.16
CA THR A 97 3.12 4.36 13.12
C THR A 97 4.11 5.49 13.05
N GLY A 98 3.63 6.72 12.83
CA GLY A 98 4.47 7.90 12.74
C GLY A 98 4.03 8.82 11.61
N ARG A 99 4.90 9.79 11.29
CA ARG A 99 4.61 10.80 10.27
C ARG A 99 4.60 10.20 8.87
N ILE A 100 3.71 10.68 8.02
CA ILE A 100 3.76 10.49 6.58
C ILE A 100 5.07 11.07 6.02
N ILE A 101 5.81 10.28 5.23
CA ILE A 101 7.06 10.70 4.58
C ILE A 101 7.09 10.28 3.11
N ASP A 102 7.94 10.92 2.32
CA ASP A 102 8.09 10.56 0.90
C ASP A 102 8.73 9.16 0.74
N LEU A 103 7.99 8.24 0.11
CA LEU A 103 8.44 6.86 -0.13
C LEU A 103 8.94 6.64 -1.57
N SER A 104 8.97 7.70 -2.40
CA SER A 104 9.30 7.61 -3.83
C SER A 104 10.69 7.05 -4.11
N ALA A 105 11.66 7.26 -3.20
CA ALA A 105 13.01 6.71 -3.30
C ALA A 105 13.07 5.18 -3.26
N TYR A 106 12.00 4.53 -2.79
CA TYR A 106 11.89 3.08 -2.63
C TYR A 106 10.84 2.47 -3.56
N ASN A 107 10.55 3.10 -4.70
CA ASN A 107 9.59 2.61 -5.70
C ASN A 107 9.92 1.22 -6.29
N GLN A 108 11.15 0.73 -6.10
CA GLN A 108 11.57 -0.62 -6.45
C GLN A 108 11.06 -1.68 -5.47
N LEU A 109 10.66 -1.26 -4.27
CA LEU A 109 9.93 -2.10 -3.33
C LEU A 109 8.45 -2.03 -3.70
N GLU A 110 7.85 -3.18 -3.97
CA GLU A 110 6.42 -3.22 -4.25
C GLU A 110 5.66 -3.33 -2.93
N PHE A 111 4.88 -2.30 -2.61
CA PHE A 111 4.11 -2.23 -1.38
C PHE A 111 2.86 -1.36 -1.57
N ALA A 112 1.90 -1.55 -0.68
CA ALA A 112 0.77 -0.67 -0.48
C ALA A 112 0.79 -0.07 0.94
N VAL A 113 0.33 1.16 1.08
CA VAL A 113 0.11 1.79 2.39
C VAL A 113 -1.31 2.34 2.47
N PHE A 114 -2.04 2.00 3.53
CA PHE A 114 -3.47 2.33 3.67
C PHE A 114 -3.89 2.37 5.14
N PRO A 115 -4.98 3.08 5.50
CA PRO A 115 -5.52 3.10 6.85
C PRO A 115 -6.35 1.83 7.12
N GLU A 116 -6.56 1.48 8.39
CA GLU A 116 -7.39 0.31 8.78
C GLU A 116 -8.85 0.42 8.30
N THR A 117 -9.30 1.64 7.97
CA THR A 117 -10.63 1.91 7.40
C THR A 117 -10.74 1.58 5.91
N TYR A 118 -9.61 1.33 5.23
CA TYR A 118 -9.53 1.09 3.78
C TYR A 118 -10.14 2.20 2.92
N GLU A 119 -10.15 3.46 3.37
CA GLU A 119 -10.74 4.56 2.57
C GLU A 119 -9.87 5.02 1.40
N TRP A 120 -8.56 4.78 1.48
CA TRP A 120 -7.60 5.05 0.41
C TRP A 120 -6.41 4.08 0.49
N THR A 121 -5.63 3.98 -0.58
CA THR A 121 -4.36 3.26 -0.59
C THR A 121 -3.35 3.99 -1.48
N LEU A 122 -2.13 4.14 -1.00
CA LEU A 122 -0.95 4.39 -1.83
C LEU A 122 -0.42 3.05 -2.31
N ILE A 123 -0.05 2.92 -3.59
CA ILE A 123 0.52 1.70 -4.17
C ILE A 123 1.81 2.05 -4.93
N HIS A 124 2.86 1.31 -4.64
CA HIS A 124 4.09 1.24 -5.42
C HIS A 124 4.23 -0.17 -6.01
N THR A 125 4.41 -0.29 -7.32
CA THR A 125 4.54 -1.57 -8.05
C THR A 125 5.50 -1.42 -9.23
N HIS A 126 6.16 -2.52 -9.64
CA HIS A 126 7.09 -2.55 -10.77
C HIS A 126 6.43 -2.89 -12.11
N GLU A 127 5.21 -3.42 -12.11
CA GLU A 127 4.48 -3.82 -13.32
C GLU A 127 3.87 -2.60 -14.04
N ASP A 128 4.68 -1.66 -14.53
CA ASP A 128 4.16 -0.49 -15.28
C ASP A 128 5.18 0.11 -16.25
N GLY A 129 5.54 -0.67 -17.28
CA GLY A 129 6.43 -0.26 -18.37
C GLY A 129 5.93 0.89 -19.27
N ALA A 130 4.99 1.74 -18.83
CA ALA A 130 4.56 2.93 -19.57
C ALA A 130 4.29 4.18 -18.72
N PHE A 131 3.87 4.07 -17.44
CA PHE A 131 3.54 5.26 -16.63
C PHE A 131 4.12 5.29 -15.21
N GLY A 132 4.68 4.19 -14.69
CA GLY A 132 5.45 4.15 -13.44
C GLY A 132 4.70 4.69 -12.22
N GLY A 133 4.28 3.80 -11.32
CA GLY A 133 3.74 4.19 -10.00
C GLY A 133 4.59 5.28 -9.30
N PRO A 134 4.00 6.02 -8.35
CA PRO A 134 2.94 5.54 -7.47
C PRO A 134 1.50 5.86 -7.89
N TYR A 135 0.58 5.09 -7.32
CA TYR A 135 -0.86 5.29 -7.40
C TYR A 135 -1.43 5.67 -6.05
N PHE A 136 -2.33 6.64 -6.02
CA PHE A 136 -3.15 6.95 -4.86
C PHE A 136 -4.60 6.70 -5.24
N ILE A 137 -5.17 5.63 -4.71
CA ILE A 137 -6.55 5.22 -4.94
C ILE A 137 -7.38 5.63 -3.74
N ARG A 138 -8.53 6.26 -3.96
CA ARG A 138 -9.49 6.62 -2.90
C ARG A 138 -10.87 6.07 -3.23
N ILE A 139 -11.58 5.61 -2.20
CA ILE A 139 -13.00 5.26 -2.32
C ILE A 139 -13.81 6.56 -2.32
N GLU A 140 -14.43 6.88 -3.44
CA GLU A 140 -15.44 7.91 -3.53
C GLU A 140 -16.80 7.25 -3.32
N ARG A 141 -17.41 7.48 -2.15
CA ARG A 141 -18.80 7.05 -1.95
C ARG A 141 -19.68 7.94 -2.81
N THR A 142 -20.06 7.45 -3.99
CA THR A 142 -21.11 8.10 -4.78
C THR A 142 -22.37 8.13 -3.90
N PRO A 143 -22.95 9.31 -3.56
CA PRO A 143 -24.20 9.34 -2.83
C PRO A 143 -25.23 8.58 -3.67
N SER A 144 -25.76 7.48 -3.12
CA SER A 144 -26.71 6.68 -3.87
C SER A 144 -27.87 7.58 -4.30
N THR A 145 -28.22 7.55 -5.59
CA THR A 145 -29.31 8.34 -6.16
C THR A 145 -30.68 8.00 -5.54
N ARG A 146 -30.74 7.02 -4.61
CA ARG A 146 -31.92 6.58 -3.87
C ARG A 146 -32.28 7.47 -2.68
N ASP A 147 -31.40 8.36 -2.22
CA ASP A 147 -31.71 9.33 -1.15
C ASP A 147 -32.29 10.67 -1.67
N ARG A 148 -32.50 10.82 -2.99
CA ARG A 148 -33.09 12.05 -3.56
C ARG A 148 -34.62 12.04 -3.70
N THR A 149 -35.29 11.01 -3.19
CA THR A 149 -36.75 10.96 -3.15
C THR A 149 -37.23 10.47 -1.80
N MET A 150 -37.34 11.40 -0.85
CA MET A 150 -38.48 11.41 0.05
C MET A 150 -38.95 12.86 0.24
N PRO A 151 -40.28 13.07 0.26
CA PRO A 151 -40.96 14.36 0.04
C PRO A 151 -40.76 15.40 1.14
#